data_AF-A0A959LRG6-F1
#
_entry.id   AF-A0A959LRG6-F1
#
_cell.length_a   1.000
_cell.length_b   1.000
_cell.length_c   1.000
_cell.angle_alpha   90.00
_cell.angle_beta   90.00
_cell.angle_gamma   90.00
#
_symmetry.space_group_name_H-M   'P 1'
#
loop_
_entity.id
_entity.type
_entity.pdbx_description
1 polymer ?
#
loop_
_entity_poly.entity_id
_entity_poly.type
_entity_poly.pdbx_seq_one_letter_code
_entity_poly.pdbx_strand_id
1 'polypeptide(L)'
;MNKKYFLYITLLISLISCKKSNENASLDNGLFDRPYCNDPEAVNYNRDFPGIPDSTVCYYPIDVFVGSYMMKDSIFNAEYELDTVLEYTITLKSSNKTNLSVTGFCTGGESLRFTADKYNKAVADSTYLADSTKLPGQLTCSKQDTLTGLLLRNLPDSSLIKIDWLILSDTGLNYHIGTGTKIK
;
A
#
# COMPACT_ATOMS: atom_id res chain seq x y z
N MET A 1 -37.14 3.90 67.33
CA MET A 1 -37.01 3.31 65.97
C MET A 1 -36.89 1.79 66.11
N ASN A 2 -37.92 1.06 65.71
CA ASN A 2 -38.12 -0.34 66.07
C ASN A 2 -37.20 -1.26 65.24
N LYS A 3 -36.24 -1.93 65.90
CA LYS A 3 -35.29 -2.90 65.31
C LYS A 3 -35.95 -3.96 64.42
N LYS A 4 -37.24 -4.25 64.64
CA LYS A 4 -38.03 -5.17 63.82
C LYS A 4 -38.20 -4.70 62.36
N TYR A 5 -38.40 -3.40 62.13
CA TYR A 5 -38.58 -2.88 60.76
C TYR A 5 -37.28 -2.86 59.95
N PHE A 6 -36.14 -2.70 60.63
CA PHE A 6 -34.83 -2.73 59.97
C PHE A 6 -34.54 -4.11 59.37
N LEU A 7 -34.97 -5.18 60.04
CA LEU A 7 -34.75 -6.57 59.63
C LEU A 7 -35.62 -6.97 58.42
N TYR A 8 -36.83 -6.41 58.31
CA TYR A 8 -37.68 -6.61 57.14
C TYR A 8 -37.16 -5.87 55.90
N ILE A 9 -36.57 -4.68 56.09
CA ILE A 9 -36.01 -3.88 54.99
C ILE A 9 -34.75 -4.54 54.43
N THR A 10 -33.85 -5.07 55.28
CA THR A 10 -32.66 -5.82 54.79
C THR A 10 -33.00 -7.13 54.11
N LEU A 11 -34.06 -7.83 54.53
CA LEU A 11 -34.51 -9.06 53.86
C LEU A 11 -35.10 -8.76 52.47
N LEU A 12 -35.86 -7.67 52.31
CA LEU A 12 -36.43 -7.28 51.02
C LEU A 12 -35.36 -6.85 49.99
N ILE A 13 -34.30 -6.18 50.44
CA ILE A 13 -33.21 -5.72 49.56
C ILE A 13 -32.38 -6.91 49.05
N SER A 14 -32.30 -8.01 49.80
CA SER A 14 -31.54 -9.20 49.39
C SER A 14 -32.18 -9.98 48.22
N LEU A 15 -33.49 -9.81 47.99
CA LEU A 15 -34.21 -10.44 46.87
C LEU A 15 -34.09 -9.66 45.55
N ILE A 16 -33.57 -8.44 45.57
CA ILE A 16 -33.35 -7.61 44.38
C ILE A 16 -31.91 -7.80 43.84
N SER A 17 -31.08 -8.55 44.56
CA SER A 17 -29.68 -8.75 44.18
C SER A 17 -29.53 -9.84 43.12
N CYS A 18 -29.21 -9.38 41.91
CA CYS A 18 -28.62 -10.13 40.80
C CYS A 18 -29.44 -11.30 40.25
N LYS A 19 -30.32 -11.00 39.29
CA LYS A 19 -30.64 -11.97 38.24
C LYS A 19 -29.31 -12.31 37.54
N LYS A 20 -28.87 -13.57 37.60
CA LYS A 20 -27.70 -14.05 36.84
C LYS A 20 -27.90 -13.60 35.40
N SER A 21 -26.97 -12.82 34.86
CA SER A 21 -26.97 -12.48 33.45
C SER A 21 -27.02 -13.80 32.67
N ASN A 22 -28.01 -13.96 31.79
CA ASN A 22 -28.04 -15.08 30.89
C ASN A 22 -26.81 -14.95 29.99
N GLU A 23 -25.71 -15.58 30.37
CA GLU A 23 -24.53 -15.79 29.54
C GLU A 23 -24.83 -16.81 28.43
N ASN A 24 -25.88 -16.53 27.67
CA ASN A 24 -26.16 -17.12 26.36
C ASN A 24 -26.58 -15.98 25.43
N ALA A 25 -25.90 -14.84 25.49
CA ALA A 25 -25.76 -14.05 24.27
C ALA A 25 -24.94 -14.93 23.34
N SER A 26 -25.64 -15.73 22.53
CA SER A 26 -25.06 -16.36 21.37
C SER A 26 -24.23 -15.29 20.68
N LEU A 27 -22.91 -15.51 20.58
CA LEU A 27 -22.00 -14.68 19.80
C LEU A 27 -22.28 -14.89 18.30
N ASP A 28 -23.55 -14.86 17.91
CA ASP A 28 -24.03 -14.95 16.54
C ASP A 28 -24.04 -13.54 15.94
N ASN A 29 -22.86 -12.91 15.95
CA ASN A 29 -22.69 -11.55 15.43
C ASN A 29 -22.43 -11.54 13.91
N GLY A 30 -22.74 -12.65 13.22
CA GLY A 30 -22.38 -12.87 11.81
C GLY A 30 -20.89 -12.69 11.55
N LEU A 31 -20.02 -12.85 12.57
CA LEU A 31 -18.58 -12.72 12.43
C LEU A 31 -18.02 -13.88 11.58
N PHE A 32 -18.55 -15.08 11.81
CA PHE A 32 -18.16 -16.31 11.14
C PHE A 32 -18.70 -16.46 9.72
N ASP A 33 -19.73 -15.69 9.34
CA ASP A 33 -20.35 -15.73 8.01
C ASP A 33 -19.74 -14.73 7.02
N ARG A 34 -18.87 -13.82 7.50
CA ARG A 34 -18.25 -12.80 6.64
C ARG A 34 -17.16 -13.45 5.78
N PRO A 35 -17.13 -13.19 4.46
CA PRO A 35 -16.00 -13.59 3.65
C PRO A 35 -14.74 -12.83 4.06
N TYR A 36 -13.60 -13.51 4.11
CA TYR A 36 -12.29 -12.88 4.35
C TYR A 36 -11.25 -13.34 3.32
N CYS A 37 -10.31 -12.45 3.00
CA CYS A 37 -9.22 -12.77 2.09
C CYS A 37 -8.20 -13.71 2.75
N ASN A 38 -8.01 -14.90 2.17
CA ASN A 38 -7.03 -15.90 2.62
C ASN A 38 -5.81 -16.00 1.68
N ASP A 39 -5.40 -14.88 1.09
CA ASP A 39 -4.17 -14.79 0.28
C ASP A 39 -3.11 -13.93 1.00
N PRO A 40 -1.94 -14.48 1.37
CA PRO A 40 -0.92 -13.73 2.12
C PRO A 40 -0.29 -12.58 1.34
N GLU A 41 -0.42 -12.55 0.01
CA GLU A 41 0.09 -11.46 -0.83
C GLU A 41 -0.88 -10.26 -0.91
N ALA A 42 -2.12 -10.43 -0.46
CA ALA A 42 -3.13 -9.39 -0.47
C ALA A 42 -2.96 -8.40 0.69
N VAL A 43 -3.41 -7.17 0.48
CA VAL A 43 -3.34 -6.09 1.48
C VAL A 43 -4.30 -6.35 2.65
N ASN A 44 -5.44 -6.99 2.38
CA ASN A 44 -6.46 -7.34 3.37
C ASN A 44 -6.40 -8.80 3.84
N TYR A 45 -5.23 -9.45 3.74
CA TYR A 45 -5.06 -10.79 4.28
C TYR A 45 -5.55 -10.88 5.74
N ASN A 46 -6.43 -11.84 6.01
CA ASN A 46 -7.06 -12.10 7.31
C ASN A 46 -7.83 -10.91 7.92
N ARG A 47 -8.16 -9.88 7.13
CA ARG A 47 -9.13 -8.87 7.54
C ARG A 47 -10.49 -9.55 7.66
N ASP A 48 -11.14 -9.42 8.81
CA ASP A 48 -12.43 -10.06 9.14
C ASP A 48 -12.34 -11.56 9.51
N PHE A 49 -11.15 -12.06 9.83
CA PHE A 49 -11.01 -13.34 10.53
C PHE A 49 -11.53 -13.24 11.98
N PRO A 50 -12.24 -14.25 12.53
CA PRO A 50 -12.59 -15.55 11.93
C PRO A 50 -13.89 -15.51 11.10
N GLY A 51 -13.79 -15.77 9.80
CA GLY A 51 -14.90 -15.79 8.84
C GLY A 51 -14.79 -16.94 7.82
N ILE A 52 -15.47 -16.84 6.68
CA ILE A 52 -15.38 -17.81 5.57
C ILE A 52 -14.24 -17.41 4.62
N PRO A 53 -13.28 -18.29 4.32
CA PRO A 53 -12.20 -17.94 3.39
C PRO A 53 -12.74 -17.75 1.97
N ASP A 54 -12.50 -16.57 1.41
CA ASP A 54 -12.87 -16.19 0.05
C ASP A 54 -11.77 -15.33 -0.59
N SER A 55 -11.02 -15.89 -1.54
CA SER A 55 -9.95 -15.15 -2.22
C SER A 55 -10.45 -14.13 -3.24
N THR A 56 -11.76 -14.08 -3.54
CA THR A 56 -12.33 -13.09 -4.46
C THR A 56 -12.47 -11.70 -3.84
N VAL A 57 -12.47 -11.61 -2.50
CA VAL A 57 -12.48 -10.32 -1.78
C VAL A 57 -11.08 -9.74 -1.56
N CYS A 58 -10.04 -10.43 -2.04
CA CYS A 58 -8.67 -9.95 -1.94
C CYS A 58 -8.41 -8.76 -2.86
N TYR A 59 -7.74 -7.74 -2.35
CA TYR A 59 -7.13 -6.69 -3.17
C TYR A 59 -5.62 -6.62 -2.93
N TYR A 60 -4.88 -6.35 -3.99
CA TYR A 60 -3.45 -6.49 -4.05
C TYR A 60 -2.75 -5.13 -4.12
N PRO A 61 -1.47 -5.05 -3.69
CA PRO A 61 -0.67 -3.83 -3.75
C PRO A 61 -0.68 -3.13 -5.11
N ILE A 62 -0.70 -3.88 -6.20
CA ILE A 62 -0.68 -3.34 -7.57
C ILE A 62 -1.97 -2.62 -7.96
N ASP A 63 -3.11 -2.99 -7.37
CA ASP A 63 -4.44 -2.53 -7.83
C ASP A 63 -4.58 -1.01 -7.68
N VAL A 64 -3.86 -0.41 -6.73
CA VAL A 64 -3.88 1.03 -6.52
C VAL A 64 -3.07 1.79 -7.56
N PHE A 65 -2.06 1.18 -8.17
CA PHE A 65 -1.10 1.86 -9.05
C PHE A 65 -1.48 1.81 -10.53
N VAL A 66 -2.16 0.75 -10.98
CA VAL A 66 -2.42 0.53 -12.41
C VAL A 66 -3.16 1.71 -13.06
N GLY A 67 -2.66 2.14 -14.22
CA GLY A 67 -3.23 3.24 -15.00
C GLY A 67 -2.18 4.09 -15.71
N SER A 68 -2.65 5.10 -16.44
CA SER A 68 -1.80 6.10 -17.08
C SER A 68 -1.87 7.42 -16.31
N TYR A 69 -0.74 8.11 -16.21
CA TYR A 69 -0.59 9.31 -15.39
C TYR A 69 0.16 10.38 -16.17
N MET A 70 -0.36 11.61 -16.13
CA MET A 70 0.35 12.80 -16.58
C MET A 70 1.28 13.24 -15.46
N MET A 71 2.58 13.09 -15.67
CA MET A 71 3.64 13.45 -14.74
C MET A 71 4.01 14.91 -14.90
N LYS A 72 4.24 15.56 -13.76
CA LYS A 72 5.03 16.78 -13.64
C LYS A 72 6.22 16.47 -12.75
N ASP A 73 7.41 16.43 -13.34
CA ASP A 73 8.64 15.97 -12.73
C ASP A 73 9.63 17.13 -12.58
N SER A 74 10.18 17.30 -11.37
CA SER A 74 11.21 18.30 -11.06
C SER A 74 12.53 17.57 -10.87
N ILE A 75 13.50 17.93 -11.71
CA ILE A 75 14.82 17.32 -11.75
C ILE A 75 15.79 18.22 -11.01
N PHE A 76 16.46 17.68 -9.99
CA PHE A 76 17.47 18.36 -9.21
C PHE A 76 18.85 17.74 -9.47
N ASN A 77 19.90 18.57 -9.48
CA ASN A 77 21.28 18.12 -9.61
C ASN A 77 21.82 17.50 -8.30
N ALA A 78 23.11 17.16 -8.26
CA ALA A 78 23.76 16.55 -7.10
C ALA A 78 23.76 17.46 -5.85
N GLU A 79 23.75 18.78 -6.04
CA GLU A 79 23.65 19.79 -4.99
C GLU A 79 22.20 20.07 -4.56
N TYR A 80 21.24 19.34 -5.11
CA TYR A 80 19.80 19.49 -4.87
C TYR A 80 19.24 20.83 -5.34
N GLU A 81 19.89 21.45 -6.34
CA GLU A 81 19.39 22.63 -7.02
C GLU A 81 18.49 22.23 -8.19
N LEU A 82 17.40 22.96 -8.39
CA LEU A 82 16.46 22.68 -9.47
C LEU A 82 17.13 22.97 -10.82
N ASP A 83 17.21 21.94 -11.66
CA ASP A 83 17.77 22.03 -13.00
C ASP A 83 16.65 22.19 -14.05
N THR A 84 15.74 21.22 -14.10
CA THR A 84 14.72 21.11 -15.17
C THR A 84 13.36 20.68 -14.61
N VAL A 85 12.28 21.11 -15.27
CA VAL A 85 10.93 20.59 -15.03
C VAL A 85 10.39 19.97 -16.32
N LEU A 86 9.98 18.70 -16.27
CA LEU A 86 9.45 17.96 -17.41
C LEU A 86 8.00 17.55 -17.19
N GLU A 87 7.25 17.48 -18.28
CA GLU A 87 5.91 16.89 -18.31
C GLU A 87 5.87 15.75 -19.33
N TYR A 88 5.41 14.58 -18.89
CA TYR A 88 5.36 13.38 -19.73
C TYR A 88 4.31 12.40 -19.20
N THR A 89 3.89 11.46 -20.03
CA THR A 89 2.93 10.43 -19.62
C THR A 89 3.65 9.14 -19.27
N ILE A 90 3.36 8.58 -18.10
CA ILE A 90 3.76 7.22 -17.76
C ILE A 90 2.54 6.29 -17.71
N THR A 91 2.77 5.02 -18.00
CA THR A 91 1.75 3.97 -17.87
C THR A 91 2.28 2.88 -16.96
N LEU A 92 1.52 2.57 -15.91
CA LEU A 92 1.81 1.53 -14.94
C LEU A 92 0.93 0.31 -15.26
N LYS A 93 1.57 -0.82 -15.56
CA LYS A 93 0.90 -2.11 -15.81
C LYS A 93 1.33 -3.13 -14.77
N SER A 94 0.39 -3.91 -14.27
CA SER A 94 0.68 -5.05 -13.41
C SER A 94 1.24 -6.21 -14.24
N SER A 95 2.30 -6.81 -13.75
CA SER A 95 2.84 -8.09 -14.24
C SER A 95 2.34 -9.26 -13.40
N ASN A 96 2.16 -9.05 -12.10
CA ASN A 96 1.53 -9.97 -11.15
C ASN A 96 0.96 -9.15 -9.97
N LYS A 97 0.64 -9.80 -8.85
CA LYS A 97 0.03 -9.20 -7.65
C LYS A 97 0.89 -8.12 -6.95
N THR A 98 2.20 -8.10 -7.15
CA THR A 98 3.13 -7.15 -6.51
C THR A 98 4.01 -6.41 -7.51
N ASN A 99 4.34 -7.00 -8.65
CA ASN A 99 5.22 -6.43 -9.66
C ASN A 99 4.47 -5.51 -10.64
N LEU A 100 5.05 -4.34 -10.84
CA LEU A 100 4.62 -3.29 -11.75
C LEU A 100 5.69 -3.06 -12.82
N SER A 101 5.23 -2.77 -14.03
CA SER A 101 6.06 -2.22 -15.11
C SER A 101 5.63 -0.78 -15.40
N VAL A 102 6.61 0.11 -15.54
CA VAL A 102 6.41 1.53 -15.84
C VAL A 102 6.99 1.81 -17.22
N THR A 103 6.16 2.30 -18.13
CA THR A 103 6.59 2.73 -19.48
C THR A 103 6.31 4.22 -19.67
N GLY A 104 6.99 4.86 -20.62
CA GLY A 104 6.79 6.28 -20.96
C GLY A 104 7.75 7.25 -20.26
N PHE A 105 8.58 6.75 -19.33
CA PHE A 105 9.72 7.51 -18.81
C PHE A 105 10.89 7.51 -19.81
N CYS A 106 11.18 6.35 -20.40
CA CYS A 106 12.23 6.20 -21.41
C CYS A 106 11.69 6.34 -22.83
N THR A 107 12.40 7.10 -23.67
CA THR A 107 12.02 7.41 -25.06
C THR A 107 11.99 6.19 -25.97
N GLY A 108 12.72 5.12 -25.64
CA GLY A 108 12.74 3.85 -26.39
C GLY A 108 11.62 2.87 -26.04
N GLY A 109 10.70 3.22 -25.13
CA GLY A 109 9.64 2.32 -24.67
C GLY A 109 10.10 1.21 -23.72
N GLU A 110 11.35 1.27 -23.26
CA GLU A 110 11.87 0.37 -22.22
C GLU A 110 11.05 0.51 -20.93
N SER A 111 10.75 -0.63 -20.31
CA SER A 111 9.94 -0.68 -19.09
C SER A 111 10.81 -0.77 -17.85
N LEU A 112 10.61 0.16 -16.92
CA LEU A 112 11.15 0.06 -15.57
C LEU A 112 10.30 -0.92 -14.74
N ARG A 113 10.92 -1.64 -13.82
CA ARG A 113 10.28 -2.65 -12.96
C ARG A 113 10.26 -2.21 -11.50
N PHE A 114 9.13 -2.40 -10.85
CA PHE A 114 8.92 -2.04 -9.46
C PHE A 114 8.17 -3.15 -8.74
N THR A 115 8.43 -3.29 -7.44
CA THR A 115 7.69 -4.19 -6.56
C THR A 115 6.90 -3.37 -5.53
N ALA A 116 5.58 -3.51 -5.57
CA ALA A 116 4.61 -2.86 -4.69
C ALA A 116 4.39 -3.63 -3.39
N ASP A 117 4.21 -2.89 -2.30
CA ASP A 117 3.89 -3.40 -0.98
C ASP A 117 2.49 -2.97 -0.50
N LYS A 118 2.06 -3.57 0.61
CA LYS A 118 0.76 -3.29 1.23
C LYS A 118 0.60 -1.87 1.79
N TYR A 119 1.65 -1.06 1.78
CA TYR A 119 1.66 0.32 2.28
C TYR A 119 1.51 1.35 1.15
N ASN A 120 1.13 0.90 -0.05
CA ASN A 120 0.96 1.74 -1.24
C ASN A 120 2.25 2.43 -1.65
N LYS A 121 3.35 1.70 -1.48
CA LYS A 121 4.68 2.04 -1.97
C LYS A 121 5.12 0.98 -2.96
N ALA A 122 5.75 1.38 -4.05
CA ALA A 122 6.46 0.46 -4.93
C ALA A 122 7.92 0.89 -5.07
N VAL A 123 8.85 -0.05 -4.97
CA VAL A 123 10.29 0.20 -4.99
C VAL A 123 10.88 -0.31 -6.29
N ALA A 124 11.82 0.45 -6.87
CA ALA A 124 12.55 0.00 -8.05
C ALA A 124 13.26 -1.34 -7.78
N ASP A 125 13.07 -2.31 -8.67
CA ASP A 125 13.67 -3.62 -8.52
C ASP A 125 15.20 -3.54 -8.63
N SER A 126 15.92 -4.39 -7.90
CA SER A 126 17.37 -4.53 -8.06
C SER A 126 17.72 -5.41 -9.26
N THR A 127 18.73 -5.02 -10.04
CA THR A 127 19.26 -5.83 -11.13
C THR A 127 20.44 -6.67 -10.68
N TYR A 128 20.62 -7.81 -11.34
CA TYR A 128 21.79 -8.66 -11.19
C TYR A 128 22.65 -8.53 -12.45
N LEU A 129 23.94 -8.34 -12.26
CA LEU A 129 24.92 -8.41 -13.34
C LEU A 129 25.17 -9.87 -13.76
N ALA A 130 25.83 -10.05 -14.91
CA ALA A 130 26.12 -11.37 -15.47
C ALA A 130 26.98 -12.26 -14.55
N ASP A 131 27.75 -11.64 -13.64
CA ASP A 131 28.57 -12.28 -12.61
C ASP A 131 27.79 -12.55 -11.31
N SER A 132 26.46 -12.37 -11.31
CA SER A 132 25.57 -12.45 -10.14
C SER A 132 25.78 -11.36 -9.08
N THR A 133 26.54 -10.31 -9.38
CA THR A 133 26.65 -9.14 -8.48
C THR A 133 25.33 -8.38 -8.46
N LYS A 134 24.79 -8.15 -7.26
CA LYS A 134 23.55 -7.38 -7.05
C LYS A 134 23.87 -5.89 -7.08
N LEU A 135 23.29 -5.16 -8.03
CA LEU A 135 23.35 -3.70 -8.03
C LEU A 135 22.12 -3.12 -7.29
N PRO A 136 22.30 -2.05 -6.51
CA PRO A 136 21.16 -1.31 -5.99
C PRO A 136 20.44 -0.62 -7.16
N GLY A 137 19.16 -0.99 -7.38
CA GLY A 137 18.34 -0.43 -8.46
C GLY A 137 18.44 -1.16 -9.79
N GLN A 138 17.92 -0.53 -10.83
CA GLN A 138 17.78 -1.11 -12.17
C GLN A 138 18.41 -0.24 -13.24
N LEU A 139 18.68 -0.84 -14.40
CA LEU A 139 19.05 -0.08 -15.58
C LEU A 139 17.86 0.77 -16.06
N THR A 140 18.15 1.95 -16.58
CA THR A 140 17.15 2.90 -17.06
C THR A 140 17.11 2.96 -18.58
N CYS A 141 16.89 4.14 -19.14
CA CYS A 141 16.81 4.44 -20.57
C CYS A 141 18.13 4.22 -21.31
N SER A 142 19.22 4.10 -20.55
CA SER A 142 20.56 3.74 -21.00
C SER A 142 21.02 2.51 -20.22
N LYS A 143 21.82 1.66 -20.88
CA LYS A 143 22.43 0.47 -20.25
C LYS A 143 23.53 0.83 -19.23
N GLN A 144 23.91 2.10 -19.14
CA GLN A 144 24.93 2.61 -18.22
C GLN A 144 24.31 3.35 -17.04
N ASP A 145 23.05 3.78 -17.18
CA ASP A 145 22.38 4.61 -16.19
C ASP A 145 21.58 3.72 -15.23
N THR A 146 21.68 4.01 -13.93
CA THR A 146 20.99 3.26 -12.89
C THR A 146 19.93 4.11 -12.20
N LEU A 147 18.76 3.53 -11.95
CA LEU A 147 17.67 4.14 -11.18
C LEU A 147 17.43 3.35 -9.92
N THR A 148 17.36 4.10 -8.82
CA THR A 148 16.82 3.66 -7.54
C THR A 148 15.69 4.60 -7.14
N GLY A 149 14.83 4.15 -6.25
CA GLY A 149 13.78 5.01 -5.72
C GLY A 149 12.45 4.31 -5.58
N LEU A 150 11.41 5.12 -5.43
CA LEU A 150 10.09 4.66 -5.08
C LEU A 150 8.97 5.41 -5.80
N LEU A 151 7.84 4.72 -5.89
CA LEU A 151 6.54 5.22 -6.29
C LEU A 151 5.66 5.22 -5.05
N LEU A 152 4.98 6.33 -4.77
CA LEU A 152 4.00 6.42 -3.70
C LEU A 152 2.62 6.69 -4.28
N ARG A 153 1.62 6.03 -3.70
CA ARG A 153 0.22 6.36 -3.93
C ARG A 153 -0.34 7.03 -2.70
N ASN A 154 -0.99 8.17 -2.87
CA ASN A 154 -1.66 8.83 -1.76
C ASN A 154 -3.05 8.20 -1.54
N LEU A 155 -3.28 7.53 -0.41
CA LEU A 155 -4.57 6.88 -0.13
C LEU A 155 -5.80 7.81 -0.15
N PRO A 156 -5.78 9.04 0.41
CA PRO A 156 -6.91 9.95 0.32
C PRO A 156 -7.16 10.49 -1.10
N ASP A 157 -6.16 10.42 -1.99
CA ASP A 157 -6.29 10.85 -3.38
C ASP A 157 -5.85 9.74 -4.34
N SER A 158 -6.80 8.84 -4.66
CA SER A 158 -6.59 7.77 -5.62
C SER A 158 -6.43 8.25 -7.07
N SER A 159 -6.25 9.55 -7.32
CA SER A 159 -5.88 10.08 -8.64
C SER A 159 -4.40 10.44 -8.72
N LEU A 160 -3.70 10.59 -7.59
CA LEU A 160 -2.31 11.05 -7.57
C LEU A 160 -1.30 9.93 -7.29
N ILE A 161 -0.18 9.96 -8.00
CA ILE A 161 1.04 9.21 -7.67
C ILE A 161 2.17 10.21 -7.44
N LYS A 162 3.17 9.80 -6.66
CA LYS A 162 4.42 10.56 -6.49
C LYS A 162 5.59 9.66 -6.86
N ILE A 163 6.62 10.27 -7.43
CA ILE A 163 7.90 9.63 -7.70
C ILE A 163 8.98 10.32 -6.88
N ASP A 164 9.91 9.53 -6.39
CA ASP A 164 11.14 9.98 -5.76
C ASP A 164 12.23 9.01 -6.23
N TRP A 165 12.87 9.39 -7.34
CA TRP A 165 13.86 8.57 -8.02
C TRP A 165 15.22 9.24 -8.03
N LEU A 166 16.24 8.43 -7.86
CA LEU A 166 17.63 8.80 -7.98
C LEU A 166 18.19 8.12 -9.22
N ILE A 167 18.70 8.92 -10.16
CA ILE A 167 19.34 8.45 -11.38
C ILE A 167 20.82 8.78 -11.31
N LEU A 168 21.65 7.75 -11.46
CA LEU A 168 23.09 7.88 -11.62
C LEU A 168 23.43 7.55 -13.08
N SER A 169 23.90 8.56 -13.81
CA SER A 169 24.36 8.49 -15.20
C SER A 169 25.87 8.77 -15.29
N ASP A 170 26.41 8.70 -16.50
CA ASP A 170 27.78 9.12 -16.82
C ASP A 170 28.00 10.63 -16.65
N THR A 171 26.95 11.44 -16.82
CA THR A 171 26.95 12.89 -16.63
C THR A 171 26.82 13.34 -15.19
N GLY A 172 26.43 12.45 -14.28
CA GLY A 172 26.32 12.76 -12.85
C GLY A 172 25.12 12.11 -12.17
N LEU A 173 24.70 12.74 -11.08
CA LEU A 173 23.62 12.27 -10.23
C LEU A 173 22.46 13.26 -10.31
N ASN A 174 21.25 12.75 -10.55
CA ASN A 174 20.03 13.55 -10.63
C ASN A 174 18.91 12.97 -9.76
N TYR A 175 18.15 13.84 -9.12
CA TYR A 175 16.96 13.49 -8.35
C TYR A 175 15.71 13.89 -9.12
N HIS A 176 14.83 12.93 -9.37
CA HIS A 176 13.53 13.13 -10.01
C HIS A 176 12.45 13.09 -8.94
N ILE A 177 11.83 14.23 -8.68
CA ILE A 177 10.76 14.39 -7.70
C ILE A 177 9.53 14.92 -8.42
N GLY A 178 8.55 14.04 -8.58
CA GLY A 178 7.42 14.31 -9.45
C GLY A 178 6.08 13.89 -8.86
N THR A 179 5.03 14.50 -9.39
CA THR A 179 3.64 14.12 -9.09
C THR A 179 2.93 13.78 -10.40
N GLY A 180 2.23 12.66 -10.41
CA GLY A 180 1.43 12.19 -11.53
C GLY A 180 -0.05 12.25 -11.25
N THR A 181 -0.84 12.77 -12.18
CA THR A 181 -2.31 12.77 -12.11
C THR A 181 -2.87 11.74 -13.07
N LYS A 182 -3.75 10.86 -12.59
CA LYS A 182 -4.34 9.78 -13.38
C LYS A 182 -5.16 10.36 -14.53
N ILE A 183 -4.86 9.90 -15.75
CA ILE A 183 -5.59 10.24 -16.96
C ILE A 183 -6.80 9.30 -17.02
N LYS A 184 -7.99 9.87 -17.25
CA LYS A 184 -9.25 9.12 -17.35
C LYS A 184 -9.30 8.26 -18.61
#